data_AF-A0A9X1SZA5-F1
#
_entry.id   AF-A0A9X1SZA5-F1
#
_cell.length_a   1.000
_cell.length_b   1.000
_cell.length_c   1.000
_cell.angle_alpha   90.00
_cell.angle_beta   90.00
_cell.angle_gamma   90.00
#
_symmetry.space_group_name_H-M   'P 1'
#
loop_
_entity.id
_entity.type
_entity.pdbx_description
1 polymer ?
#
loop_
_entity_poly.entity_id
_entity_poly.type
_entity_poly.pdbx_seq_one_letter_code
_entity_poly.pdbx_strand_id
1 'polypeptide(L)'
;MRIGERRQGISAPMERALLALLVVKAGRLATSEWLINGLWPDEKTRPETKNTLQTYVSHLRPKLEPERQAGQPWRVLRREANGYLLDVGALDVHAFETQVDKGTSLLRAGQAMEADEALTAALGLWRADEAFTDVTQPEPDPVRTMIDELARKRLGAVKTWGQARIDIGRGESVLTELGSQRALHPYDEDLVRLSMLALQQCGHTAEALRLYDATARAFAEELGVDPGKGLWEVHRKILQAPTVADPVHIPEGPPRPPVAAIPPRRKGALVAASAAFVVVLGVLGFSTMRPEQADDLSGSDELYSTLNLEMLPGNAHDLDVVSWEETLLPGGQPIGSPESNRGDLYRQKEVKDRLSGWPTTLEGSGGFNTFQPLSRDKDVTDCRNIPDSGQGNADVVTLREGDKFCVHTHEGRWALVTITGLPGAPGAPLLAEAKVLPL
;
A
#
# COMPACT_ATOMS: atom_id res chain seq x y z
N MET A 1 -9.38 14.62 -19.70
CA MET A 1 -8.99 16.05 -19.82
C MET A 1 -10.10 16.96 -19.32
N ARG A 2 -9.84 18.24 -19.06
CA ARG A 2 -10.85 19.24 -18.66
C ARG A 2 -11.01 20.32 -19.73
N ILE A 3 -12.25 20.67 -20.06
CA ILE A 3 -12.60 21.77 -20.97
C ILE A 3 -13.57 22.67 -20.22
N GLY A 4 -13.10 23.87 -19.84
CA GLY A 4 -13.75 24.67 -18.81
C GLY A 4 -13.89 23.86 -17.51
N GLU A 5 -15.10 23.75 -17.00
CA GLU A 5 -15.40 22.94 -15.81
C GLU A 5 -15.67 21.47 -16.11
N ARG A 6 -15.89 21.11 -17.38
CA ARG A 6 -16.35 19.77 -17.76
C ARG A 6 -15.18 18.81 -17.94
N ARG A 7 -15.29 17.60 -17.36
CA ARG A 7 -14.39 16.49 -17.68
C ARG A 7 -14.82 15.87 -19.02
N GLN A 8 -13.89 15.84 -19.97
CA GLN A 8 -14.05 15.16 -21.25
C GLN A 8 -13.15 13.92 -21.25
N GLY A 9 -13.75 12.75 -21.45
CA GLY A 9 -13.03 11.48 -21.59
C GLY A 9 -12.59 11.23 -23.03
N ILE A 10 -11.45 10.54 -23.19
CA ILE A 10 -11.04 9.92 -24.45
C ILE A 10 -11.09 8.41 -24.22
N SER A 11 -12.11 7.74 -24.73
CA SER A 11 -12.31 6.30 -24.47
C SER A 11 -11.46 5.40 -25.36
N ALA A 12 -11.20 5.81 -26.61
CA ALA A 12 -10.45 4.99 -27.56
C ALA A 12 -8.95 4.93 -27.18
N PRO A 13 -8.34 3.73 -27.03
CA PRO A 13 -6.94 3.58 -26.62
C PRO A 13 -5.95 4.29 -27.56
N MET A 14 -6.11 4.12 -28.88
CA MET A 14 -5.25 4.77 -29.88
C MET A 14 -5.34 6.30 -29.85
N GLU A 15 -6.53 6.85 -29.57
CA GLU A 15 -6.70 8.30 -29.45
C GLU A 15 -6.07 8.82 -28.15
N ARG A 16 -6.12 8.05 -27.07
CA ARG A 16 -5.40 8.35 -25.81
C ARG A 16 -3.90 8.34 -26.02
N ALA A 17 -3.35 7.30 -26.65
CA ALA A 17 -1.93 7.21 -26.95
C ALA A 17 -1.45 8.37 -27.83
N LEU A 18 -2.23 8.75 -28.86
CA LEU A 18 -1.92 9.91 -29.69
C LEU A 18 -1.95 11.20 -28.87
N LEU A 19 -2.95 11.40 -28.02
CA LEU A 19 -3.02 12.57 -27.15
C LEU A 19 -1.85 12.62 -26.17
N ALA A 20 -1.45 11.48 -25.60
CA ALA A 20 -0.29 11.38 -24.71
C ALA A 20 1.01 11.81 -25.40
N LEU A 21 1.27 11.31 -26.62
CA LEU A 21 2.40 11.75 -27.44
C LEU A 21 2.38 13.25 -27.74
N LEU A 22 1.20 13.79 -28.06
CA LEU A 22 1.02 15.23 -28.28
C LEU A 22 1.28 16.03 -27.00
N VAL A 23 0.88 15.54 -25.83
CA VAL A 23 1.14 16.16 -24.52
C VAL A 23 2.63 16.15 -24.18
N VAL A 24 3.35 15.06 -24.46
CA VAL A 24 4.82 14.98 -24.31
C VAL A 24 5.52 16.08 -25.12
N LYS A 25 4.94 16.48 -26.26
CA LYS A 25 5.41 17.58 -27.12
C LYS A 25 4.53 18.83 -27.04
N ALA A 26 3.79 19.05 -25.95
CA ALA A 26 2.92 20.22 -25.83
C ALA A 26 3.71 21.53 -26.05
N GLY A 27 3.11 22.46 -26.79
CA GLY A 27 3.73 23.73 -27.21
C GLY A 27 4.85 23.58 -28.27
N ARG A 28 5.18 22.35 -28.70
CA ARG A 28 6.23 22.05 -29.68
C ARG A 28 5.66 21.28 -30.88
N LEU A 29 6.35 21.35 -32.01
CA LEU A 29 5.95 20.60 -33.22
C LEU A 29 6.20 19.10 -33.01
N ALA A 30 5.14 18.30 -33.10
CA ALA A 30 5.21 16.84 -33.21
C ALA A 30 5.07 16.45 -34.68
N THR A 31 6.17 16.02 -35.31
CA THR A 31 6.14 15.62 -36.73
C THR A 31 5.26 14.38 -36.93
N SER A 32 4.65 14.26 -38.11
CA SER A 32 3.83 13.07 -38.40
C SER A 32 4.65 11.78 -38.31
N GLU A 33 5.93 11.83 -38.70
CA GLU A 33 6.85 10.69 -38.56
C GLU A 33 7.08 10.31 -37.10
N TRP A 34 7.32 11.29 -36.21
CA TRP A 34 7.52 11.02 -34.79
C TRP A 34 6.26 10.44 -34.13
N LEU A 35 5.08 10.95 -34.50
CA LEU A 35 3.80 10.43 -34.01
C LEU A 35 3.53 9.00 -34.52
N ILE A 36 3.81 8.72 -35.80
CA ILE A 36 3.66 7.38 -36.38
C ILE A 36 4.61 6.40 -35.70
N ASN A 37 5.88 6.79 -35.49
CA ASN A 37 6.87 5.94 -34.83
C ASN A 37 6.46 5.58 -33.39
N GLY A 38 5.85 6.52 -32.66
CA GLY A 38 5.37 6.26 -31.30
C GLY A 38 4.11 5.40 -31.26
N LEU A 39 3.20 5.54 -32.22
CA LEU A 39 1.93 4.80 -32.25
C LEU A 39 2.04 3.40 -32.86
N TRP A 40 2.89 3.25 -33.87
CA TRP A 40 3.05 2.03 -34.65
C TRP A 40 4.54 1.75 -34.91
N PRO A 41 5.32 1.40 -33.88
CA PRO A 41 6.76 1.19 -34.03
C PRO A 41 7.10 0.12 -35.10
N ASP A 42 6.25 -0.91 -35.24
CA ASP A 42 6.43 -2.02 -36.16
C ASP A 42 5.88 -1.78 -37.58
N GLU A 43 5.05 -0.74 -37.78
CA GLU A 43 4.37 -0.49 -39.05
C GLU A 43 4.73 0.87 -39.67
N LYS A 44 5.75 1.55 -39.15
CA LYS A 44 6.14 2.92 -39.54
C LYS A 44 6.42 3.16 -41.02
N THR A 45 6.76 2.12 -41.79
CA THR A 45 7.02 2.22 -43.24
C THR A 45 5.77 2.04 -44.10
N ARG A 46 4.64 1.65 -43.51
CA ARG A 46 3.40 1.43 -44.23
C ARG A 46 2.79 2.75 -44.70
N PRO A 47 2.51 2.93 -46.01
CA PRO A 47 2.02 4.19 -46.57
C PRO A 47 0.72 4.70 -45.94
N GLU A 48 -0.16 3.80 -45.50
CA GLU A 48 -1.48 4.09 -44.95
C GLU A 48 -1.45 4.73 -43.55
N THR A 49 -0.35 4.58 -42.80
CA THR A 49 -0.23 5.11 -41.43
C THR A 49 -0.42 6.62 -41.36
N LYS A 50 -0.02 7.36 -42.40
CA LYS A 50 -0.27 8.80 -42.50
C LYS A 50 -1.74 9.15 -42.60
N ASN A 51 -2.52 8.39 -43.37
CA ASN A 51 -3.96 8.59 -43.50
C ASN A 51 -4.67 8.20 -42.19
N THR A 52 -4.25 7.09 -41.58
CA THR A 52 -4.74 6.63 -40.28
C THR A 52 -4.50 7.66 -39.17
N LEU A 53 -3.30 8.25 -39.11
CA LEU A 53 -2.99 9.35 -38.18
C LEU A 53 -3.92 10.54 -38.39
N GLN A 54 -4.18 10.95 -39.64
CA GLN A 54 -5.09 12.04 -39.96
C GLN A 54 -6.52 11.75 -39.50
N THR A 55 -6.98 10.50 -39.59
CA THR A 55 -8.28 10.05 -39.06
C THR A 55 -8.35 10.25 -37.55
N TYR A 56 -7.36 9.75 -36.78
CA TYR A 56 -7.34 9.93 -35.33
C TYR A 56 -7.25 11.40 -34.90
N VAL A 57 -6.46 12.22 -35.60
CA VAL A 57 -6.42 13.68 -35.34
C VAL A 57 -7.79 14.32 -35.61
N SER A 58 -8.48 13.89 -36.66
CA SER A 58 -9.82 14.39 -37.01
C SER A 58 -10.87 14.00 -35.97
N HIS A 59 -10.72 12.87 -35.29
CA HIS A 59 -11.57 12.46 -34.17
C HIS A 59 -11.24 13.19 -32.86
N LEU A 60 -9.95 13.44 -32.58
CA LEU A 60 -9.50 14.12 -31.37
C LEU A 60 -9.88 15.60 -31.36
N ARG A 61 -9.76 16.28 -32.50
CA ARG A 61 -10.00 17.72 -32.62
C ARG A 61 -11.36 18.18 -32.07
N PRO A 62 -12.51 17.58 -32.48
CA PRO A 62 -13.81 17.92 -31.90
C PRO A 62 -13.89 17.67 -30.39
N LYS A 63 -13.15 16.68 -29.86
CA LYS A 63 -13.12 16.40 -28.43
C LYS A 63 -12.32 17.44 -27.65
N LEU A 64 -11.27 18.00 -28.25
CA LEU A 64 -10.43 19.05 -27.67
C LEU A 64 -11.06 20.45 -27.76
N GLU A 65 -11.86 20.70 -28.80
CA GLU A 65 -12.56 21.98 -29.02
C GLU A 65 -14.05 21.74 -29.33
N PRO A 66 -14.86 21.24 -28.36
CA PRO A 66 -16.25 20.86 -28.58
C PRO A 66 -17.16 22.05 -28.89
N GLU A 67 -16.79 23.25 -28.45
CA GLU A 67 -17.54 24.50 -28.67
C GLU A 67 -17.15 25.19 -29.99
N ARG A 68 -16.23 24.62 -30.78
CA ARG A 68 -15.77 25.21 -32.04
C ARG A 68 -16.92 25.19 -33.06
N GLN A 69 -17.24 26.37 -33.60
CA GLN A 69 -18.22 26.51 -34.68
C GLN A 69 -17.69 25.93 -36.00
N ALA A 70 -18.59 25.39 -36.82
CA ALA A 70 -18.27 24.92 -38.16
C ALA A 70 -17.62 26.04 -39.00
N GLY A 71 -16.60 25.70 -39.80
CA GLY A 71 -15.85 26.67 -40.61
C GLY A 71 -14.73 27.44 -39.89
N GLN A 72 -14.68 27.45 -38.56
CA GLN A 72 -13.55 28.08 -37.84
C GLN A 72 -12.30 27.18 -37.85
N PRO A 73 -11.08 27.74 -37.90
CA PRO A 73 -9.86 26.94 -37.78
C PRO A 73 -9.73 26.30 -36.39
N TRP A 74 -9.13 25.11 -36.33
CA TRP A 74 -8.73 24.47 -35.06
C TRP A 74 -7.63 25.29 -34.40
N ARG A 75 -7.73 25.55 -33.10
CA ARG A 75 -6.77 26.37 -32.35
C ARG A 75 -5.89 25.55 -31.41
N VAL A 76 -6.45 24.49 -30.83
CA VAL A 76 -5.77 23.65 -29.82
C VAL A 76 -4.88 22.60 -30.49
N LEU A 77 -5.40 21.85 -31.47
CA LEU A 77 -4.60 20.87 -32.21
C LEU A 77 -4.45 21.29 -33.67
N ARG A 78 -3.44 22.12 -33.92
CA ARG A 78 -3.16 22.71 -35.22
C ARG A 78 -2.31 21.78 -36.08
N ARG A 79 -2.51 21.85 -37.39
CA ARG A 79 -1.58 21.24 -38.35
C ARG A 79 -0.55 22.32 -38.69
N GLU A 80 0.71 22.03 -38.47
CA GLU A 80 1.82 22.95 -38.70
C GLU A 80 2.90 22.21 -39.50
N ALA A 81 3.35 22.77 -40.62
CA ALA A 81 4.33 22.15 -41.52
C ALA A 81 4.01 20.65 -41.83
N ASN A 82 4.90 19.74 -41.43
CA ASN A 82 4.79 18.29 -41.63
C ASN A 82 4.24 17.54 -40.40
N GLY A 83 3.58 18.24 -39.48
CA GLY A 83 3.15 17.68 -38.21
C GLY A 83 1.96 18.40 -37.57
N TYR A 84 1.89 18.25 -36.25
CA TYR A 84 0.84 18.81 -35.43
C TYR A 84 1.43 19.51 -34.22
N LEU A 85 0.78 20.59 -33.79
CA LEU A 85 1.13 21.34 -32.60
C LEU A 85 -0.08 21.31 -31.67
N LEU A 86 0.14 20.79 -30.45
CA LEU A 86 -0.82 20.84 -29.37
C LEU A 86 -0.54 22.10 -28.53
N ASP A 87 -1.38 23.10 -28.69
CA ASP A 87 -1.32 24.39 -28.01
C ASP A 87 -2.29 24.38 -26.82
N VAL A 88 -1.76 24.00 -25.66
CA VAL A 88 -2.53 23.93 -24.41
C VAL A 88 -1.92 24.90 -23.41
N GLY A 89 -2.74 25.85 -22.92
CA GLY A 89 -2.28 26.90 -22.01
C GLY A 89 -2.00 26.44 -20.58
N ALA A 90 -2.48 25.26 -20.19
CA ALA A 90 -2.26 24.69 -18.87
C ALA A 90 -2.07 23.18 -18.94
N LEU A 91 -0.96 22.70 -18.38
CA LEU A 91 -0.76 21.29 -18.03
C LEU A 91 -0.43 21.19 -16.55
N ASP A 92 -0.94 20.13 -15.93
CA ASP A 92 -0.67 19.80 -14.52
C ASP A 92 0.83 19.64 -14.26
N VAL A 93 1.60 19.03 -15.18
CA VAL A 93 3.07 18.93 -15.08
C VAL A 93 3.75 20.30 -14.93
N HIS A 94 3.37 21.31 -15.71
CA HIS A 94 3.98 22.64 -15.61
C HIS A 94 3.63 23.33 -14.29
N ALA A 95 2.38 23.14 -13.81
CA ALA A 95 1.96 23.65 -12.51
C ALA A 95 2.71 22.94 -11.36
N PHE A 96 2.90 21.63 -11.46
CA PHE A 96 3.68 20.82 -10.53
C PHE A 96 5.12 21.32 -10.44
N GLU A 97 5.81 21.43 -11.58
CA GLU A 97 7.21 21.90 -11.63
C GLU A 97 7.35 23.31 -11.04
N THR A 98 6.44 24.22 -11.39
CA THR A 98 6.44 25.59 -10.86
C THR A 98 6.31 25.60 -9.32
N GLN A 99 5.44 24.76 -8.75
CA GLN A 99 5.26 24.68 -7.30
C GLN A 99 6.44 23.99 -6.60
N VAL A 100 7.06 22.98 -7.23
CA VAL A 100 8.27 22.33 -6.70
C VAL A 100 9.44 23.32 -6.69
N ASP A 101 9.65 24.09 -7.75
CA ASP A 101 10.72 25.09 -7.82
C ASP A 101 10.52 26.20 -6.78
N LYS A 102 9.28 26.65 -6.62
CA LYS A 102 8.90 27.62 -5.58
C LYS A 102 9.18 27.05 -4.19
N GLY A 103 8.68 25.86 -3.87
CA GLY A 103 8.85 25.23 -2.57
C GLY A 103 10.32 24.96 -2.24
N THR A 104 11.10 24.47 -3.21
CA THR A 104 12.54 24.25 -3.06
C THR A 104 13.28 25.56 -2.77
N SER A 105 12.92 26.64 -3.46
CA SER A 105 13.52 27.97 -3.25
C SER A 105 13.18 28.54 -1.87
N LEU A 106 11.93 28.40 -1.43
CA LEU A 106 11.48 28.81 -0.09
C LEU A 106 12.20 28.02 1.01
N LEU A 107 12.36 26.71 0.83
CA LEU A 107 13.06 25.87 1.80
C LEU A 107 14.53 26.29 1.94
N ARG A 108 15.21 26.56 0.82
CA ARG A 108 16.59 27.10 0.83
C ARG A 108 16.70 28.47 1.51
N ALA A 109 15.64 29.26 1.49
CA ALA A 109 15.56 30.54 2.18
C ALA A 109 15.17 30.42 3.66
N GLY A 110 14.99 29.19 4.19
CA GLY A 110 14.57 28.94 5.57
C GLY A 110 13.06 29.16 5.83
N GLN A 111 12.27 29.34 4.77
CA GLN A 111 10.82 29.55 4.83
C GLN A 111 10.09 28.21 4.73
N ALA A 112 10.30 27.35 5.72
CA ALA A 112 9.87 25.95 5.66
C ALA A 112 8.34 25.78 5.66
N MET A 113 7.59 26.69 6.29
CA MET A 113 6.11 26.65 6.30
C MET A 113 5.55 26.93 4.89
N GLU A 114 6.03 27.98 4.24
CA GLU A 114 5.62 28.35 2.88
C GLU A 114 6.12 27.33 1.86
N ALA A 115 7.27 26.71 2.10
CA ALA A 115 7.77 25.59 1.31
C ALA A 115 6.83 24.38 1.40
N ASP A 116 6.39 24.00 2.61
CA ASP A 116 5.42 22.93 2.84
C ASP A 116 4.11 23.19 2.06
N GLU A 117 3.56 24.40 2.14
CA GLU A 117 2.33 24.75 1.41
C GLU A 117 2.49 24.58 -0.11
N ALA A 118 3.58 25.09 -0.68
CA ALA A 118 3.86 24.97 -2.11
C ALA A 118 4.05 23.51 -2.54
N LEU A 119 4.81 22.73 -1.77
CA LEU A 119 5.10 21.32 -2.07
C LEU A 119 3.88 20.43 -1.88
N THR A 120 3.04 20.71 -0.88
CA THR A 120 1.74 20.04 -0.70
C THR A 120 0.83 20.32 -1.89
N ALA A 121 0.77 21.57 -2.36
CA ALA A 121 0.01 21.92 -3.56
C ALA A 121 0.56 21.22 -4.82
N ALA A 122 1.89 21.09 -4.95
CA ALA A 122 2.52 20.36 -6.04
C ALA A 122 2.12 18.88 -6.03
N LEU A 123 2.33 18.19 -4.90
CA LEU A 123 2.04 16.77 -4.75
C LEU A 123 0.54 16.49 -4.90
N GLY A 124 -0.34 17.42 -4.49
CA GLY A 124 -1.79 17.32 -4.69
C GLY A 124 -2.26 17.38 -6.15
N LEU A 125 -1.39 17.72 -7.11
CA LEU A 125 -1.71 17.63 -8.55
C LEU A 125 -1.62 16.19 -9.08
N TRP A 126 -0.93 15.31 -8.36
CA TRP A 126 -0.86 13.89 -8.69
C TRP A 126 -2.18 13.22 -8.34
N ARG A 127 -2.78 12.58 -9.33
CA ARG A 127 -4.09 11.90 -9.22
C ARG A 127 -3.96 10.40 -8.99
N ALA A 128 -2.77 9.87 -9.23
CA ALA A 128 -2.35 8.50 -9.06
C ALA A 128 -0.84 8.50 -8.78
N ASP A 129 -0.29 7.36 -8.38
CA ASP A 129 1.14 7.26 -8.07
C ASP A 129 2.05 7.36 -9.30
N GLU A 130 1.52 7.01 -10.47
CA GLU A 130 2.20 7.08 -11.76
C GLU A 130 1.49 8.06 -12.71
N ALA A 131 2.24 8.64 -13.65
CA ALA A 131 1.68 9.47 -14.70
C ALA A 131 1.15 8.62 -15.86
N PHE A 132 0.16 9.12 -16.60
CA PHE A 132 -0.40 8.45 -17.80
C PHE A 132 -0.97 7.03 -17.54
N THR A 133 -1.51 6.75 -16.36
CA THR A 133 -2.06 5.42 -15.99
C THR A 133 -3.15 4.88 -16.93
N ASP A 134 -3.81 5.76 -17.69
CA ASP A 134 -4.83 5.40 -18.66
C ASP A 134 -4.30 5.14 -20.08
N VAL A 135 -2.98 5.16 -20.28
CA VAL A 135 -2.30 4.92 -21.57
C VAL A 135 -1.63 3.55 -21.55
N THR A 136 -2.42 2.50 -21.79
CA THR A 136 -1.94 1.10 -21.67
C THR A 136 -1.69 0.40 -23.01
N GLN A 137 -2.28 0.88 -24.11
CA GLN A 137 -2.17 0.23 -25.42
C GLN A 137 -2.40 1.25 -26.58
N PRO A 138 -1.42 1.43 -27.47
CA PRO A 138 0.00 1.12 -27.29
C PRO A 138 0.60 2.00 -26.18
N GLU A 139 1.74 1.57 -25.63
CA GLU A 139 2.57 2.37 -24.72
C GLU A 139 3.75 2.94 -25.52
N PRO A 140 3.69 4.21 -25.97
CA PRO A 140 4.75 4.75 -26.79
C PRO A 140 6.02 4.99 -25.96
N ASP A 141 7.19 4.57 -26.43
CA ASP A 141 8.48 4.80 -25.73
C ASP A 141 8.70 6.25 -25.25
N PRO A 142 8.33 7.31 -26.01
CA PRO A 142 8.46 8.67 -25.51
C PRO A 142 7.56 8.99 -24.32
N VAL A 143 6.41 8.33 -24.20
CA VAL A 143 5.52 8.45 -23.04
C VAL A 143 6.13 7.73 -21.84
N ARG A 144 6.64 6.50 -22.01
CA ARG A 144 7.34 5.77 -20.94
C ARG A 144 8.54 6.56 -20.39
N THR A 145 9.33 7.17 -21.29
CA THR A 145 10.44 8.05 -20.90
C THR A 145 9.97 9.23 -20.06
N MET A 146 8.86 9.88 -20.45
CA MET A 146 8.26 10.96 -19.68
C MET A 146 7.75 10.48 -18.32
N ILE A 147 7.13 9.28 -18.25
CA ILE A 147 6.68 8.69 -16.98
C ILE A 147 7.86 8.53 -16.02
N ASP A 148 8.98 7.96 -16.47
CA ASP A 148 10.18 7.79 -15.64
C ASP A 148 10.79 9.13 -15.19
N GLU A 149 10.80 10.14 -16.07
CA GLU A 149 11.22 11.50 -15.73
C GLU A 149 10.33 12.13 -14.65
N LEU A 150 9.02 12.00 -14.79
CA LEU A 150 8.04 12.53 -13.84
C LEU A 150 8.11 11.80 -12.50
N ALA A 151 8.31 10.48 -12.49
CA ALA A 151 8.51 9.71 -11.27
C ALA A 151 9.74 10.21 -10.49
N ARG A 152 10.87 10.44 -11.17
CA ARG A 152 12.07 11.03 -10.55
C ARG A 152 11.80 12.43 -9.97
N LYS A 153 11.06 13.27 -10.70
CA LYS A 153 10.69 14.62 -10.20
C LYS A 153 9.76 14.54 -8.99
N ARG A 154 8.78 13.63 -9.00
CA ARG A 154 7.90 13.37 -7.85
C ARG A 154 8.69 12.95 -6.63
N LEU A 155 9.60 11.99 -6.78
CA LEU A 155 10.46 11.53 -5.68
C LEU A 155 11.27 12.68 -5.09
N GLY A 156 11.87 13.54 -5.94
CA GLY A 156 12.57 14.74 -5.48
C GLY A 156 11.67 15.72 -4.72
N ALA A 157 10.43 15.91 -5.19
CA ALA A 157 9.44 16.74 -4.51
C ALA A 157 9.03 16.15 -3.15
N VAL A 158 8.81 14.83 -3.06
CA VAL A 158 8.50 14.12 -1.81
C VAL A 158 9.62 14.28 -0.79
N LYS A 159 10.89 14.14 -1.19
CA LYS A 159 12.04 14.38 -0.29
C LYS A 159 12.09 15.82 0.21
N THR A 160 11.87 16.78 -0.68
CA THR A 160 11.88 18.21 -0.33
C THR A 160 10.72 18.55 0.61
N TRP A 161 9.54 17.99 0.35
CA TRP A 161 8.37 18.10 1.21
C TRP A 161 8.61 17.47 2.58
N GLY A 162 9.22 16.28 2.61
CA GLY A 162 9.67 15.58 3.80
C GLY A 162 10.57 16.46 4.67
N GLN A 163 11.58 17.08 4.06
CA GLN A 163 12.49 17.99 4.76
C GLN A 163 11.74 19.22 5.31
N ALA A 164 10.90 19.87 4.51
CA ALA A 164 10.12 21.03 4.95
C ALA A 164 9.22 20.70 6.16
N ARG A 165 8.56 19.54 6.12
CA ARG A 165 7.70 19.04 7.22
C ARG A 165 8.50 18.76 8.49
N ILE A 166 9.67 18.15 8.38
CA ILE A 166 10.56 17.90 9.52
C ILE A 166 11.02 19.23 10.13
N ASP A 167 11.41 20.20 9.31
CA ASP A 167 11.89 21.52 9.75
C ASP A 167 10.83 22.30 10.54
N ILE A 168 9.54 22.08 10.26
CA ILE A 168 8.41 22.71 10.97
C ILE A 168 7.78 21.85 12.07
N GLY A 169 8.39 20.74 12.46
CA GLY A 169 7.86 19.92 13.56
C GLY A 169 6.78 18.89 13.18
N ARG A 170 6.59 18.61 11.89
CA ARG A 170 5.52 17.74 11.35
C ARG A 170 6.03 16.42 10.76
N GLY A 171 7.14 15.90 11.28
CA GLY A 171 7.79 14.68 10.79
C GLY A 171 6.90 13.43 10.76
N GLU A 172 5.95 13.30 11.70
CA GLU A 172 5.02 12.15 11.73
C GLU A 172 4.24 12.01 10.42
N SER A 173 3.79 13.14 9.86
CA SER A 173 2.94 13.16 8.65
C SER A 173 3.65 12.67 7.38
N VAL A 174 4.99 12.53 7.41
CA VAL A 174 5.77 12.11 6.25
C VAL A 174 6.25 10.66 6.32
N LEU A 175 6.10 9.99 7.47
CA LEU A 175 6.61 8.63 7.68
C LEU A 175 6.01 7.62 6.70
N THR A 176 4.71 7.70 6.44
CA THR A 176 4.01 6.79 5.51
C THR A 176 4.52 6.95 4.09
N GLU A 177 4.57 8.19 3.59
CA GLU A 177 5.03 8.48 2.23
C GLU A 177 6.53 8.18 2.05
N LEU A 178 7.38 8.53 3.02
CA LEU A 178 8.80 8.17 2.95
C LEU A 178 9.01 6.64 3.04
N GLY A 179 8.14 5.95 3.77
CA GLY A 179 8.13 4.49 3.86
C GLY A 179 7.81 3.83 2.52
N SER A 180 6.76 4.29 1.82
CA SER A 180 6.38 3.77 0.50
C SER A 180 7.49 4.02 -0.53
N GLN A 181 8.06 5.22 -0.56
CA GLN A 181 9.17 5.54 -1.46
C GLN A 181 10.42 4.71 -1.16
N ARG A 182 10.73 4.43 0.13
CA ARG A 182 11.89 3.60 0.51
C ARG A 182 11.75 2.15 0.06
N ALA A 183 10.53 1.60 0.04
CA ALA A 183 10.29 0.26 -0.49
C ALA A 183 10.57 0.19 -2.01
N LEU A 184 10.26 1.25 -2.75
CA LEU A 184 10.53 1.37 -4.19
C LEU A 184 11.99 1.73 -4.50
N HIS A 185 12.66 2.41 -3.57
CA HIS A 185 14.02 2.93 -3.71
C HIS A 185 14.89 2.57 -2.49
N PRO A 186 15.18 1.28 -2.28
CA PRO A 186 15.83 0.80 -1.05
C PRO A 186 17.25 1.36 -0.84
N TYR A 187 17.95 1.72 -1.92
CA TYR A 187 19.31 2.30 -1.86
C TYR A 187 19.34 3.83 -1.84
N ASP A 188 18.20 4.48 -1.65
CA ASP A 188 18.13 5.94 -1.56
C ASP A 188 18.38 6.40 -0.13
N GLU A 189 19.65 6.69 0.19
CA GLU A 189 20.07 7.11 1.52
C GLU A 189 19.32 8.36 2.04
N ASP A 190 18.86 9.26 1.16
CA ASP A 190 18.14 10.45 1.58
C ASP A 190 16.75 10.12 2.12
N LEU A 191 16.07 9.11 1.58
CA LEU A 191 14.79 8.64 2.13
C LEU A 191 14.99 8.04 3.53
N VAL A 192 16.06 7.28 3.71
CA VAL A 192 16.44 6.70 5.01
C VAL A 192 16.76 7.82 6.00
N ARG A 193 17.58 8.79 5.59
CA ARG A 193 17.96 9.96 6.38
C ARG A 193 16.73 10.75 6.84
N LEU A 194 15.81 11.08 5.94
CA LEU A 194 14.58 11.80 6.26
C LEU A 194 13.68 11.00 7.20
N SER A 195 13.56 9.69 6.97
CA SER A 195 12.78 8.80 7.84
C SER A 195 13.36 8.74 9.26
N MET A 196 14.69 8.64 9.40
CA MET A 196 15.37 8.67 10.70
C MET A 196 15.13 9.98 11.45
N LEU A 197 15.19 11.12 10.75
CA LEU A 197 14.93 12.44 11.34
C LEU A 197 13.46 12.59 11.78
N ALA A 198 12.52 12.14 10.95
CA ALA A 198 11.10 12.13 11.28
C ALA A 198 10.81 11.22 12.50
N LEU A 199 11.34 10.00 12.51
CA LEU A 199 11.21 9.07 13.64
C LEU A 199 11.80 9.65 14.93
N GLN A 200 12.98 10.28 14.85
CA GLN A 200 13.60 10.95 15.99
C GLN A 200 12.68 12.07 16.53
N GLN A 201 12.12 12.90 15.66
CA GLN A 201 11.21 14.00 16.06
C GLN A 201 9.95 13.48 16.76
N CYS A 202 9.48 12.29 16.37
CA CYS A 202 8.35 11.62 17.01
C CYS A 202 8.71 10.84 18.29
N GLY A 203 9.99 10.80 18.69
CA GLY A 203 10.46 10.04 19.86
C GLY A 203 10.76 8.56 19.60
N HIS A 204 10.63 8.09 18.36
CA HIS A 204 10.88 6.70 17.94
C HIS A 204 12.38 6.45 17.64
N THR A 205 13.24 6.80 18.60
CA THR A 205 14.71 6.73 18.44
C THR A 205 15.20 5.32 18.12
N ALA A 206 14.66 4.30 18.80
CA ALA A 206 15.04 2.91 18.56
C ALA A 206 14.70 2.43 17.14
N GLU A 207 13.59 2.90 16.56
CA GLU A 207 13.23 2.60 15.18
C GLU A 207 14.15 3.29 14.18
N ALA A 208 14.52 4.55 14.44
CA ALA A 208 15.48 5.28 13.60
C ALA A 208 16.85 4.58 13.55
N LEU A 209 17.35 4.09 14.69
CA LEU A 209 18.61 3.36 14.75
C LEU A 209 18.53 1.98 14.06
N ARG A 210 17.45 1.22 14.28
CA ARG A 210 17.22 -0.05 13.57
C ARG A 210 17.16 0.13 12.05
N LEU A 211 16.57 1.23 11.59
CA LEU A 211 16.50 1.57 10.17
C LEU A 211 17.89 1.81 9.58
N TYR A 212 18.76 2.52 10.30
CA TYR A 212 20.16 2.69 9.90
C TYR A 212 20.88 1.35 9.81
N ASP A 213 20.78 0.51 10.84
CA ASP A 213 21.47 -0.79 10.89
C ASP A 213 20.99 -1.76 9.79
N ALA A 214 19.70 -1.74 9.47
CA ALA A 214 19.16 -2.49 8.34
C ALA A 214 19.72 -1.98 7.00
N THR A 215 19.75 -0.66 6.81
CA THR A 215 20.28 -0.04 5.59
C THR A 215 21.78 -0.32 5.43
N ALA A 216 22.57 -0.18 6.50
CA ALA A 216 24.00 -0.42 6.48
C ALA A 216 24.34 -1.88 6.13
N ARG A 217 23.59 -2.84 6.67
CA ARG A 217 23.73 -4.26 6.31
C ARG A 217 23.41 -4.50 4.84
N ALA A 218 22.28 -3.99 4.34
CA ALA A 218 21.91 -4.12 2.93
C ALA A 218 22.98 -3.52 1.99
N PHE A 219 23.53 -2.36 2.33
CA PHE A 219 24.58 -1.72 1.52
C PHE A 219 25.89 -2.52 1.53
N ALA A 220 26.28 -3.05 2.69
CA ALA A 220 27.47 -3.89 2.78
C ALA A 220 27.31 -5.22 2.05
N GLU A 221 26.14 -5.87 2.17
CA GLU A 221 25.87 -7.18 1.60
C GLU A 221 25.62 -7.13 0.09
N GLU A 222 24.88 -6.13 -0.40
CA GLU A 222 24.41 -6.08 -1.79
C GLU A 222 25.28 -5.18 -2.67
N LEU A 223 25.86 -4.12 -2.12
CA LEU A 223 26.65 -3.13 -2.87
C LEU A 223 28.15 -3.14 -2.49
N GLY A 224 28.52 -3.77 -1.37
CA GLY A 224 29.90 -3.80 -0.88
C GLY A 224 30.43 -2.44 -0.43
N VAL A 225 29.54 -1.54 -0.02
CA VAL A 225 29.89 -0.17 0.42
C VAL A 225 29.27 0.15 1.77
N ASP A 226 29.88 1.07 2.50
CA ASP A 226 29.30 1.64 3.72
C ASP A 226 28.30 2.76 3.39
N PRO A 227 27.35 3.07 4.30
CA PRO A 227 26.51 4.26 4.19
C PRO A 227 27.30 5.55 4.00
N GLY A 228 26.78 6.43 3.16
CA GLY A 228 27.35 7.75 2.93
C GLY A 228 27.38 8.65 4.17
N LYS A 229 28.22 9.69 4.08
CA LYS A 229 28.47 10.64 5.18
C LYS A 229 27.20 11.28 5.73
N GLY A 230 26.24 11.62 4.87
CA GLY A 230 24.99 12.28 5.29
C GLY A 230 24.13 11.40 6.21
N LEU A 231 24.02 10.11 5.88
CA LEU A 231 23.29 9.13 6.67
C LEU A 231 24.03 8.81 7.99
N TRP A 232 25.36 8.64 7.91
CA TRP A 232 26.21 8.46 9.08
C TRP A 232 26.12 9.62 10.09
N GLU A 233 26.08 10.86 9.61
CA GLU A 233 25.97 12.04 10.49
C GLU A 233 24.65 12.09 11.25
N VAL A 234 23.53 11.68 10.63
CA VAL A 234 22.24 11.59 11.32
C VAL A 234 22.27 10.49 12.36
N HIS A 235 22.79 9.30 12.02
CA HIS A 235 22.97 8.21 12.98
C HIS A 235 23.78 8.65 14.21
N ARG A 236 24.93 9.29 13.99
CA ARG A 236 25.78 9.80 15.07
C ARG A 236 25.06 10.85 15.93
N LYS A 237 24.31 11.78 15.31
CA LYS A 237 23.54 12.79 16.04
C LYS A 237 22.46 12.16 16.92
N ILE A 238 21.78 11.11 16.44
CA ILE A 238 20.76 10.40 17.20
C ILE A 238 21.38 9.68 18.40
N LEU A 239 22.53 9.00 18.23
CA LEU A 239 23.26 8.36 19.33
C LEU A 239 23.75 9.35 20.41
N GLN A 240 24.05 10.58 20.01
CA GLN A 240 24.53 11.64 20.89
C GLN A 240 23.42 12.50 21.48
N ALA A 241 22.18 12.36 20.99
CA ALA A 241 21.07 13.11 21.52
C ALA A 241 20.81 12.65 22.97
N PRO A 242 20.63 13.58 23.92
CA PRO A 242 20.25 13.19 25.27
C PRO A 242 18.92 12.45 25.17
N THR A 243 18.92 11.16 25.52
CA THR A 243 17.71 10.37 25.62
C THR A 243 16.80 11.11 26.59
N VAL A 244 15.65 11.62 26.13
CA VAL A 244 14.59 12.12 27.01
C VAL A 244 13.91 10.89 27.64
N ALA A 245 14.70 10.21 28.45
CA ALA A 245 14.33 9.20 29.42
C ALA A 245 15.46 9.24 30.46
N ASP A 246 15.68 10.41 31.06
CA ASP A 246 16.14 10.38 32.44
C ASP A 246 15.13 9.49 33.17
N PRO A 247 15.55 8.38 33.82
CA PRO A 247 14.65 7.67 34.69
C PRO A 247 14.12 8.73 35.65
N VAL A 248 12.80 8.94 35.61
CA VAL A 248 12.12 9.76 36.62
C VAL A 248 12.62 9.22 37.94
N HIS A 249 13.45 10.00 38.62
CA HIS A 249 13.79 9.72 40.00
C HIS A 249 12.48 9.96 40.73
N ILE A 250 11.66 8.91 40.82
CA ILE A 250 10.52 8.88 41.72
C ILE A 250 11.19 9.07 43.09
N PRO A 251 10.99 10.20 43.78
CA PRO A 251 11.52 10.34 45.12
C PRO A 251 10.98 9.15 45.90
N GLU A 252 11.87 8.38 46.51
CA GLU A 252 11.50 7.27 47.36
C GLU A 252 10.51 7.82 48.39
N GLY A 253 9.22 7.50 48.19
CA GLY A 253 8.17 7.94 49.10
C GLY A 253 8.47 7.40 50.49
N PRO A 254 8.08 8.11 51.56
CA PRO A 254 8.35 7.66 52.92
C PRO A 254 7.88 6.20 53.10
N PRO A 255 8.64 5.38 53.86
CA PRO A 255 8.39 3.95 53.95
C PRO A 255 6.93 3.69 54.31
N ARG A 256 6.24 2.90 53.47
CA ARG A 256 4.85 2.51 53.75
C ARG A 256 4.80 1.79 55.09
N PRO A 257 3.84 2.11 55.96
CA PRO A 257 3.66 1.38 57.21
C PRO A 257 3.32 -0.09 56.90
N PRO A 258 3.76 -1.03 57.76
CA PRO A 258 3.52 -2.45 57.56
C PRO A 258 2.02 -2.74 57.53
N VAL A 259 1.58 -3.43 56.48
CA VAL A 259 0.20 -3.93 56.36
C VAL A 259 -0.04 -4.91 57.51
N ALA A 260 -1.00 -4.59 58.38
CA ALA A 260 -1.41 -5.47 59.47
C ALA A 260 -1.96 -6.78 58.91
N ALA A 261 -1.41 -7.90 59.36
CA ALA A 261 -1.86 -9.24 59.01
C ALA A 261 -3.31 -9.47 59.46
N ILE A 262 -4.18 -9.87 58.54
CA ILE A 262 -5.55 -10.30 58.83
C ILE A 262 -5.48 -11.69 59.48
N PRO A 263 -6.03 -11.90 60.70
CA PRO A 263 -6.00 -13.22 61.33
C PRO A 263 -6.97 -14.20 60.65
N PRO A 264 -6.64 -15.51 60.57
CA PRO A 264 -7.48 -16.51 59.93
C PRO A 264 -8.78 -16.78 60.72
N ARG A 265 -9.93 -16.73 60.03
CA ARG A 265 -11.25 -17.09 60.57
C ARG A 265 -11.29 -18.59 60.91
N ARG A 266 -11.51 -18.90 62.20
CA ARG A 266 -11.79 -20.25 62.71
C ARG A 266 -13.19 -20.72 62.27
N LYS A 267 -13.28 -21.93 61.71
CA LYS A 267 -14.53 -22.66 61.49
C LYS A 267 -14.95 -23.37 62.78
N GLY A 268 -16.03 -22.92 63.39
CA GLY A 268 -16.70 -23.62 64.50
C GLY A 268 -17.77 -24.57 63.96
N ALA A 269 -17.75 -25.81 64.42
CA ALA A 269 -18.75 -26.84 64.17
C ALA A 269 -19.92 -26.72 65.17
N LEU A 270 -21.14 -27.01 64.71
CA LEU A 270 -22.21 -27.54 65.57
C LEU A 270 -23.10 -28.50 64.78
N VAL A 271 -23.60 -29.50 65.49
CA VAL A 271 -24.11 -30.81 65.03
C VAL A 271 -25.65 -30.85 64.95
N ALA A 272 -26.15 -31.55 63.93
CA ALA A 272 -27.41 -32.32 63.74
C ALA A 272 -28.78 -31.77 64.23
N ALA A 273 -29.82 -31.84 63.38
CA ALA A 273 -30.70 -33.02 63.23
C ALA A 273 -31.99 -32.76 62.40
N SER A 274 -32.35 -33.76 61.57
CA SER A 274 -33.70 -34.19 61.12
C SER A 274 -34.58 -33.32 60.19
N ALA A 275 -34.86 -33.80 58.97
CA ALA A 275 -36.13 -34.45 58.58
C ALA A 275 -36.24 -34.64 57.05
N ALA A 276 -36.92 -35.70 56.65
CA ALA A 276 -36.97 -36.30 55.32
C ALA A 276 -37.95 -35.64 54.34
N PHE A 277 -37.71 -35.80 53.02
CA PHE A 277 -38.73 -36.30 52.07
C PHE A 277 -38.09 -36.77 50.75
N VAL A 278 -38.64 -37.87 50.22
CA VAL A 278 -38.29 -38.57 48.97
C VAL A 278 -39.18 -38.05 47.84
N VAL A 279 -38.71 -38.02 46.59
CA VAL A 279 -39.34 -38.67 45.39
C VAL A 279 -38.73 -38.16 44.08
N VAL A 280 -38.47 -39.16 43.23
CA VAL A 280 -37.89 -39.28 41.88
C VAL A 280 -38.71 -38.57 40.78
N LEU A 281 -38.04 -37.99 39.76
CA LEU A 281 -38.30 -38.23 38.30
C LEU A 281 -37.51 -37.28 37.36
N GLY A 282 -36.77 -37.88 36.39
CA GLY A 282 -36.72 -37.39 35.00
C GLY A 282 -35.43 -36.72 34.44
N VAL A 283 -34.47 -37.52 33.92
CA VAL A 283 -34.13 -37.68 32.46
C VAL A 283 -34.17 -36.36 31.64
N LEU A 284 -33.14 -35.76 31.01
CA LEU A 284 -31.91 -36.12 30.24
C LEU A 284 -30.94 -34.91 30.36
N GLY A 285 -29.61 -34.96 30.31
CA GLY A 285 -28.69 -35.76 29.52
C GLY A 285 -27.71 -34.81 28.83
N PHE A 286 -26.51 -34.64 29.38
CA PHE A 286 -25.31 -34.25 28.63
C PHE A 286 -24.09 -34.75 29.41
N SER A 287 -23.58 -35.90 28.97
CA SER A 287 -22.39 -36.53 29.53
C SER A 287 -21.15 -35.75 29.19
N THR A 288 -20.31 -35.66 30.21
CA THR A 288 -18.91 -35.28 30.25
C THR A 288 -18.06 -36.01 29.22
N MET A 289 -17.21 -35.30 28.49
CA MET A 289 -15.95 -35.85 27.98
C MET A 289 -14.77 -35.04 28.49
N ARG A 290 -13.85 -35.82 29.06
CA ARG A 290 -12.53 -35.54 29.61
C ARG A 290 -11.60 -35.18 28.45
N PRO A 291 -10.63 -34.25 28.58
CA PRO A 291 -9.56 -34.15 27.62
C PRO A 291 -8.57 -35.29 27.90
N GLU A 292 -8.48 -36.22 26.97
CA GLU A 292 -7.50 -37.31 26.94
C GLU A 292 -6.42 -36.95 25.92
N GLN A 293 -5.17 -36.98 26.39
CA GLN A 293 -3.94 -37.28 25.66
C GLN A 293 -3.61 -36.45 24.40
N ALA A 294 -2.72 -35.47 24.61
CA ALA A 294 -1.76 -35.05 23.58
C ALA A 294 -0.58 -36.04 23.60
N ASP A 295 -0.58 -36.99 22.67
CA ASP A 295 0.62 -37.73 22.29
C ASP A 295 1.31 -36.99 21.13
N ASP A 296 2.55 -36.62 21.41
CA ASP A 296 3.75 -36.73 20.57
C ASP A 296 3.66 -36.37 19.07
N LEU A 297 4.07 -35.13 18.75
CA LEU A 297 4.76 -34.83 17.50
C LEU A 297 5.92 -33.86 17.79
N SER A 298 7.13 -34.42 17.84
CA SER A 298 8.38 -33.67 17.78
C SER A 298 8.48 -32.87 16.47
N GLY A 299 8.76 -31.56 16.55
CA GLY A 299 9.08 -30.76 15.37
C GLY A 299 9.10 -29.25 15.62
N SER A 300 10.28 -28.72 15.97
CA SER A 300 10.68 -27.30 16.03
C SER A 300 10.08 -26.40 17.11
N ASP A 301 10.86 -26.20 18.18
CA ASP A 301 10.78 -25.07 19.12
C ASP A 301 11.15 -23.74 18.41
N GLU A 302 10.26 -23.22 17.58
CA GLU A 302 10.17 -21.78 17.33
C GLU A 302 8.81 -21.32 17.89
N LEU A 303 8.80 -20.28 18.72
CA LEU A 303 7.57 -19.73 19.30
C LEU A 303 6.73 -19.07 18.20
N TYR A 304 5.72 -19.78 17.71
CA TYR A 304 4.72 -19.22 16.80
C TYR A 304 3.48 -18.78 17.56
N SER A 305 2.79 -17.76 17.02
CA SER A 305 1.42 -17.45 17.44
C SER A 305 0.43 -18.19 16.57
N THR A 306 -0.47 -18.96 17.19
CA THR A 306 -1.55 -19.66 16.50
C THR A 306 -2.83 -18.82 16.51
N LEU A 307 -3.47 -18.67 15.36
CA LEU A 307 -4.67 -17.86 15.16
C LEU A 307 -5.74 -18.65 14.42
N ASN A 308 -6.95 -18.72 14.98
CA ASN A 308 -8.13 -19.15 14.22
C ASN A 308 -8.67 -17.97 13.39
N LEU A 309 -8.83 -18.18 12.09
CA LEU A 309 -9.27 -17.20 11.11
C LEU A 309 -10.60 -17.65 10.49
N GLU A 310 -11.51 -16.69 10.33
CA GLU A 310 -12.72 -16.85 9.52
C GLU A 310 -12.52 -16.05 8.23
N MET A 311 -12.48 -16.72 7.08
CA MET A 311 -12.20 -16.09 5.79
C MET A 311 -13.48 -16.04 4.97
N LEU A 312 -13.97 -14.85 4.65
CA LEU A 312 -15.11 -14.70 3.74
C LEU A 312 -14.61 -14.80 2.29
N PRO A 313 -15.35 -15.47 1.40
CA PRO A 313 -15.05 -15.44 -0.03
C PRO A 313 -15.05 -13.99 -0.52
N GLY A 314 -14.00 -13.57 -1.22
CA GLY A 314 -13.84 -12.20 -1.70
C GLY A 314 -14.48 -11.97 -3.07
N ASN A 315 -14.78 -10.71 -3.38
CA ASN A 315 -14.93 -10.24 -4.75
C ASN A 315 -13.53 -10.00 -5.29
N ALA A 316 -13.06 -10.81 -6.24
CA ALA A 316 -11.77 -10.56 -6.88
C ALA A 316 -11.84 -9.23 -7.65
N HIS A 317 -11.28 -8.19 -7.06
CA HIS A 317 -10.93 -6.96 -7.77
C HIS A 317 -9.48 -6.65 -7.45
N ASP A 318 -8.61 -7.00 -8.40
CA ASP A 318 -7.38 -6.29 -8.66
C ASP A 318 -7.76 -4.86 -9.11
N LEU A 319 -7.07 -3.87 -8.54
CA LEU A 319 -7.08 -2.43 -8.89
C LEU A 319 -8.35 -1.62 -8.51
N ASP A 320 -8.10 -0.54 -7.76
CA ASP A 320 -8.84 0.72 -7.64
C ASP A 320 -10.38 0.71 -7.56
N VAL A 321 -10.96 0.99 -6.37
CA VAL A 321 -12.11 1.93 -6.22
C VAL A 321 -12.16 2.53 -4.81
N VAL A 322 -12.37 3.86 -4.77
CA VAL A 322 -12.58 4.74 -3.62
C VAL A 322 -14.06 4.76 -3.20
N SER A 323 -14.28 4.98 -1.90
CA SER A 323 -15.50 5.48 -1.23
C SER A 323 -16.78 4.64 -1.24
N TRP A 324 -17.25 4.38 -0.01
CA TRP A 324 -18.62 4.08 0.33
C TRP A 324 -19.54 5.25 -0.07
N GLU A 325 -20.26 5.15 -1.18
CA GLU A 325 -21.53 5.86 -1.37
C GLU A 325 -22.37 5.19 -2.48
N GLU A 326 -23.65 5.05 -2.20
CA GLU A 326 -24.64 4.26 -2.95
C GLU A 326 -24.84 4.77 -4.38
N THR A 327 -24.91 3.87 -5.38
CA THR A 327 -25.68 4.13 -6.60
C THR A 327 -26.25 2.84 -7.19
N LEU A 328 -27.58 2.69 -7.09
CA LEU A 328 -28.37 1.64 -7.73
C LEU A 328 -28.75 2.08 -9.16
N LEU A 329 -28.71 1.16 -10.14
CA LEU A 329 -29.40 1.30 -11.42
C LEU A 329 -30.84 0.73 -11.33
N PRO A 330 -31.75 1.11 -12.25
CA PRO A 330 -33.15 0.69 -12.20
C PRO A 330 -33.26 -0.82 -12.40
N GLY A 331 -33.72 -1.53 -11.37
CA GLY A 331 -33.87 -3.00 -11.40
C GLY A 331 -33.33 -3.74 -10.17
N GLY A 332 -32.65 -3.07 -9.23
CA GLY A 332 -32.38 -3.62 -7.91
C GLY A 332 -31.37 -4.78 -7.83
N GLN A 333 -30.55 -5.02 -8.87
CA GLN A 333 -29.40 -5.92 -8.76
C GLN A 333 -28.11 -5.14 -8.51
N PRO A 334 -27.32 -5.49 -7.48
CA PRO A 334 -25.93 -5.04 -7.37
C PRO A 334 -25.12 -5.53 -8.57
N ILE A 335 -24.28 -4.67 -9.13
CA ILE A 335 -23.32 -5.03 -10.17
C ILE A 335 -22.23 -5.88 -9.51
N GLY A 336 -22.26 -7.19 -9.75
CA GLY A 336 -21.24 -8.13 -9.30
C GLY A 336 -21.54 -9.52 -9.84
N SER A 337 -20.81 -9.96 -10.85
CA SER A 337 -20.78 -11.35 -11.31
C SER A 337 -19.37 -11.62 -11.83
N PRO A 338 -18.84 -12.85 -11.74
CA PRO A 338 -18.81 -13.77 -10.61
C PRO A 338 -17.35 -14.24 -10.41
N GLU A 339 -16.57 -13.58 -9.55
CA GLU A 339 -15.34 -14.16 -9.02
C GLU A 339 -15.46 -14.33 -7.50
N SER A 340 -16.58 -14.88 -7.05
CA SER A 340 -16.85 -15.30 -5.66
C SER A 340 -15.97 -16.45 -5.18
N ASN A 341 -15.00 -16.88 -6.01
CA ASN A 341 -14.22 -18.08 -5.83
C ASN A 341 -12.79 -17.76 -5.39
N ARG A 342 -12.44 -16.50 -5.10
CA ARG A 342 -11.09 -16.13 -4.69
C ARG A 342 -11.05 -15.67 -3.25
N GLY A 343 -10.14 -16.25 -2.48
CA GLY A 343 -9.97 -16.03 -1.05
C GLY A 343 -9.03 -14.87 -0.86
N ASP A 344 -9.52 -13.79 -0.25
CA ASP A 344 -8.75 -12.60 0.07
C ASP A 344 -8.58 -12.51 1.59
N LEU A 345 -7.40 -12.91 2.07
CA LEU A 345 -7.04 -12.87 3.49
C LEU A 345 -6.89 -11.44 4.04
N TYR A 346 -6.71 -10.44 3.17
CA TYR A 346 -6.17 -9.13 3.56
C TYR A 346 -7.20 -8.00 3.54
N ARG A 347 -8.35 -8.19 2.87
CA ARG A 347 -9.50 -7.27 2.98
C ARG A 347 -10.20 -7.31 4.33
N GLN A 348 -9.96 -8.34 5.14
CA GLN A 348 -10.51 -8.41 6.49
C GLN A 348 -9.54 -7.80 7.47
N LYS A 349 -9.83 -6.56 7.89
CA LYS A 349 -9.02 -5.80 8.86
C LYS A 349 -8.66 -6.64 10.09
N GLU A 350 -9.60 -7.40 10.64
CA GLU A 350 -9.34 -8.24 11.82
C GLU A 350 -8.34 -9.38 11.55
N VAL A 351 -8.43 -10.04 10.40
CA VAL A 351 -7.48 -11.09 9.99
C VAL A 351 -6.10 -10.49 9.72
N LYS A 352 -6.07 -9.34 9.02
CA LYS A 352 -4.86 -8.56 8.74
C LYS A 352 -4.15 -8.10 10.02
N ASP A 353 -4.88 -7.54 10.97
CA ASP A 353 -4.33 -7.06 12.25
C ASP A 353 -3.75 -8.22 13.06
N ARG A 354 -4.42 -9.37 13.04
CA ARG A 354 -3.98 -10.56 13.76
C ARG A 354 -2.77 -11.23 13.11
N LEU A 355 -2.71 -11.31 11.78
CA LEU A 355 -1.55 -11.86 11.06
C LEU A 355 -0.32 -10.94 11.13
N SER A 356 -0.52 -9.63 10.98
CA SER A 356 0.56 -8.64 11.08
C SER A 356 1.05 -8.46 12.54
N GLY A 357 0.15 -8.58 13.51
CA GLY A 357 0.42 -8.30 14.92
C GLY A 357 0.34 -6.81 15.29
N TRP A 358 -0.17 -5.96 14.37
CA TRP A 358 -0.33 -4.53 14.56
C TRP A 358 -1.75 -4.09 14.18
N PRO A 359 -2.39 -3.15 14.90
CA PRO A 359 -3.66 -2.59 14.46
C PRO A 359 -3.42 -1.73 13.21
N THR A 360 -3.90 -2.17 12.05
CA THR A 360 -3.72 -1.43 10.80
C THR A 360 -4.79 -0.35 10.64
N THR A 361 -4.36 0.89 10.39
CA THR A 361 -5.23 2.02 9.99
C THR A 361 -5.40 2.10 8.46
N LEU A 362 -4.90 1.10 7.73
CA LEU A 362 -4.81 1.07 6.28
C LEU A 362 -6.09 0.53 5.62
N GLU A 363 -7.07 1.40 5.40
CA GLU A 363 -7.93 1.28 4.23
C GLU A 363 -7.09 1.71 3.00
N GLY A 364 -6.52 0.77 2.25
CA GLY A 364 -6.04 1.08 0.89
C GLY A 364 -4.67 0.58 0.43
N SER A 365 -3.84 -0.07 1.24
CA SER A 365 -2.59 -0.65 0.72
C SER A 365 -2.84 -2.03 0.11
N GLY A 366 -3.07 -2.09 -1.21
CA GLY A 366 -3.07 -3.31 -2.02
C GLY A 366 -1.69 -3.96 -2.19
N GLY A 367 -0.89 -4.02 -1.11
CA GLY A 367 0.41 -4.66 -1.11
C GLY A 367 0.26 -6.18 -1.16
N PHE A 368 0.90 -6.80 -2.15
CA PHE A 368 0.73 -8.20 -2.56
C PHE A 368 0.77 -9.21 -1.40
N ASN A 369 -0.26 -10.06 -1.32
CA ASN A 369 -0.14 -11.37 -0.67
C ASN A 369 0.50 -12.34 -1.66
N THR A 370 1.62 -12.94 -1.28
CA THR A 370 2.11 -14.12 -1.98
C THR A 370 1.38 -15.32 -1.39
N PHE A 371 0.40 -15.84 -2.13
CA PHE A 371 -0.28 -17.11 -1.82
C PHE A 371 0.44 -18.23 -2.54
N GLN A 372 1.23 -19.01 -1.81
CA GLN A 372 1.95 -20.14 -2.40
C GLN A 372 1.42 -21.44 -1.78
N PRO A 373 0.77 -22.31 -2.58
CA PRO A 373 0.30 -23.60 -2.09
C PRO A 373 1.49 -24.43 -1.64
N LEU A 374 1.35 -25.04 -0.48
CA LEU A 374 2.37 -25.85 0.15
C LEU A 374 1.91 -27.30 0.24
N SER A 375 2.83 -28.23 0.05
CA SER A 375 2.53 -29.65 0.28
C SER A 375 2.13 -29.88 1.74
N ARG A 376 1.22 -30.82 1.99
CA ARG A 376 0.60 -31.04 3.31
C ARG A 376 1.60 -31.46 4.39
N ASP A 377 2.75 -32.02 4.01
CA ASP A 377 3.85 -32.44 4.88
C ASP A 377 4.74 -31.28 5.36
N LYS A 378 4.58 -30.07 4.81
CA LYS A 378 5.42 -28.90 5.09
C LYS A 378 4.93 -28.08 6.29
N ASP A 379 5.83 -27.34 6.93
CA ASP A 379 5.57 -26.53 8.12
C ASP A 379 5.93 -25.05 7.90
N VAL A 380 5.66 -24.20 8.89
CA VAL A 380 5.78 -22.74 8.79
C VAL A 380 7.20 -22.26 8.48
N THR A 381 8.23 -23.00 8.91
CA THR A 381 9.63 -22.69 8.58
C THR A 381 9.92 -22.83 7.08
N ASP A 382 9.21 -23.69 6.37
CA ASP A 382 9.34 -23.85 4.92
C ASP A 382 8.91 -22.57 4.18
N CYS A 383 8.06 -21.73 4.78
CA CYS A 383 7.60 -20.49 4.18
C CYS A 383 8.74 -19.47 3.95
N ARG A 384 9.77 -19.44 4.80
CA ARG A 384 10.91 -18.50 4.67
C ARG A 384 11.72 -18.69 3.38
N ASN A 385 11.64 -19.88 2.77
CA ASN A 385 12.43 -20.24 1.59
C ASN A 385 11.65 -20.12 0.28
N ILE A 386 10.41 -19.60 0.34
CA ILE A 386 9.57 -19.42 -0.83
C ILE A 386 9.80 -18.01 -1.39
N PRO A 387 9.93 -17.86 -2.73
CA PRO A 387 10.04 -16.54 -3.34
C PRO A 387 8.90 -15.62 -2.90
N ASP A 388 9.24 -14.37 -2.61
CA ASP A 388 8.29 -13.31 -2.27
C ASP A 388 7.46 -12.84 -3.48
N SER A 389 7.82 -13.26 -4.69
CA SER A 389 7.03 -13.11 -5.91
C SER A 389 5.99 -14.23 -6.07
N GLY A 390 4.70 -13.94 -5.92
CA GLY A 390 3.62 -14.92 -6.14
C GLY A 390 2.40 -14.38 -6.85
N GLN A 391 1.57 -15.29 -7.35
CA GLN A 391 0.23 -14.95 -7.85
C GLN A 391 -0.67 -14.65 -6.66
N GLY A 392 -1.30 -13.47 -6.66
CA GLY A 392 -2.31 -13.13 -5.67
C GLY A 392 -3.51 -14.09 -5.70
N ASN A 393 -4.19 -14.17 -4.56
CA ASN A 393 -5.47 -14.84 -4.28
C ASN A 393 -5.57 -16.35 -4.61
N ALA A 394 -5.88 -17.16 -3.59
CA ALA A 394 -6.18 -18.59 -3.78
C ALA A 394 -7.62 -18.81 -4.27
N ASP A 395 -7.83 -19.79 -5.17
CA ASP A 395 -9.19 -20.19 -5.59
C ASP A 395 -9.85 -21.05 -4.50
N VAL A 396 -10.77 -20.45 -3.75
CA VAL A 396 -11.56 -21.03 -2.65
C VAL A 396 -12.31 -22.29 -3.09
N VAL A 397 -12.73 -22.39 -4.35
CA VAL A 397 -13.48 -23.55 -4.84
C VAL A 397 -12.60 -24.78 -5.02
N THR A 398 -11.28 -24.58 -5.11
CA THR A 398 -10.30 -25.66 -5.21
C THR A 398 -9.75 -26.12 -3.86
N LEU A 399 -10.02 -25.36 -2.78
CA LEU A 399 -9.51 -25.64 -1.44
C LEU A 399 -10.17 -26.87 -0.81
N ARG A 400 -9.36 -27.62 -0.08
CA ARG A 400 -9.78 -28.75 0.76
C ARG A 400 -9.30 -28.55 2.18
N GLU A 401 -10.00 -29.16 3.13
CA GLU A 401 -9.51 -29.27 4.50
C GLU A 401 -8.13 -29.93 4.51
N GLY A 402 -7.21 -29.32 5.27
CA GLY A 402 -5.80 -29.70 5.36
C GLY A 402 -4.88 -29.08 4.30
N ASP A 403 -5.40 -28.27 3.36
CA ASP A 403 -4.55 -27.52 2.43
C ASP A 403 -3.78 -26.43 3.18
N LYS A 404 -2.52 -26.22 2.77
CA LYS A 404 -1.57 -25.32 3.42
C LYS A 404 -1.08 -24.25 2.46
N PHE A 405 -0.94 -23.03 2.96
CA PHE A 405 -0.49 -21.87 2.20
C PHE A 405 0.52 -21.07 3.00
N CYS A 406 1.59 -20.64 2.34
CA CYS A 406 2.45 -19.62 2.90
C CYS A 406 1.93 -18.25 2.50
N VAL A 407 1.93 -17.34 3.47
CA VAL A 407 1.54 -15.93 3.33
C VAL A 407 2.68 -15.08 3.84
N HIS A 408 3.11 -14.11 3.04
CA HIS A 408 4.07 -13.09 3.43
C HIS A 408 3.34 -11.77 3.64
N THR A 409 3.46 -11.16 4.82
CA THR A 409 2.82 -9.87 5.12
C THR A 409 3.69 -8.71 4.69
N HIS A 410 3.07 -7.54 4.46
CA HIS A 410 3.75 -6.29 4.11
C HIS A 410 4.79 -5.86 5.17
N GLU A 411 4.57 -6.24 6.42
CA GLU A 411 5.46 -5.96 7.55
C GLU A 411 6.64 -6.95 7.66
N GLY A 412 6.79 -7.87 6.68
CA GLY A 412 7.89 -8.83 6.61
C GLY A 412 7.69 -10.10 7.44
N ARG A 413 6.45 -10.45 7.80
CA ARG A 413 6.15 -11.69 8.54
C ARG A 413 5.75 -12.80 7.61
N TRP A 414 6.20 -14.01 7.91
CA TRP A 414 5.71 -15.22 7.28
C TRP A 414 4.68 -15.90 8.16
N ALA A 415 3.58 -16.37 7.55
CA ALA A 415 2.56 -17.16 8.19
C ALA A 415 2.22 -18.39 7.34
N LEU A 416 2.02 -19.52 8.02
CA LEU A 416 1.45 -20.72 7.41
C LEU A 416 -0.04 -20.77 7.75
N VAL A 417 -0.89 -20.70 6.73
CA VAL A 417 -2.33 -20.82 6.85
C VAL A 417 -2.74 -22.23 6.44
N THR A 418 -3.44 -22.93 7.33
CA THR A 418 -3.97 -24.28 7.12
C THR A 418 -5.49 -24.25 7.14
N ILE A 419 -6.15 -24.82 6.13
CA ILE A 419 -7.61 -24.85 6.08
C ILE A 419 -8.14 -25.92 7.03
N THR A 420 -8.95 -25.52 7.99
CA THR A 420 -9.53 -26.40 9.03
C THR A 420 -11.01 -26.67 8.83
N GLY A 421 -11.68 -25.93 7.92
CA GLY A 421 -13.08 -26.19 7.57
C GLY A 421 -13.53 -25.46 6.31
N LEU A 422 -14.30 -26.15 5.47
CA LEU A 422 -14.88 -25.58 4.26
C LEU A 422 -16.27 -24.98 4.51
N PRO A 423 -16.68 -23.94 3.77
CA PRO A 423 -18.00 -23.36 3.90
C PRO A 423 -19.10 -24.36 3.51
N GLY A 424 -20.07 -24.55 4.40
CA GLY A 424 -21.23 -25.42 4.16
C GLY A 424 -22.29 -24.85 3.20
N ALA A 425 -22.14 -23.58 2.79
CA ALA A 425 -23.01 -22.88 1.86
C ALA A 425 -22.22 -21.80 1.09
N PRO A 426 -22.63 -21.42 -0.13
CA PRO A 426 -22.03 -20.30 -0.86
C PRO A 426 -22.07 -19.00 -0.05
N GLY A 427 -20.93 -18.32 0.09
CA GLY A 427 -20.82 -17.08 0.87
C GLY A 427 -20.55 -17.25 2.37
N ALA A 428 -20.56 -18.48 2.91
CA ALA A 428 -20.16 -18.74 4.30
C ALA A 428 -18.63 -18.60 4.48
N PRO A 429 -18.15 -18.28 5.69
CA PRO A 429 -16.72 -18.21 5.96
C PRO A 429 -16.06 -19.58 5.88
N LEU A 430 -14.86 -19.61 5.31
CA LEU A 430 -13.90 -20.70 5.37
C LEU A 430 -13.14 -20.59 6.70
N LEU A 431 -12.94 -21.71 7.40
CA LEU A 431 -12.20 -21.75 8.65
C LEU A 431 -10.75 -22.12 8.36
N ALA A 432 -9.82 -21.36 8.93
CA ALA A 432 -8.40 -21.62 8.81
C ALA A 432 -7.67 -21.41 10.14
N GLU A 433 -6.57 -22.11 10.32
CA GLU A 433 -5.60 -21.91 11.40
C GLU A 433 -4.33 -21.31 10.80
N ALA A 434 -3.86 -20.20 11.35
CA ALA A 434 -2.60 -19.57 10.94
C ALA A 434 -1.55 -19.69 12.04
N LYS A 435 -0.38 -20.22 11.68
CA LYS A 435 0.83 -20.18 12.51
C LYS A 435 1.73 -19.06 11.99
N VAL A 436 1.99 -18.06 12.82
CA VAL A 436 2.76 -16.88 12.43
C VAL A 436 4.16 -16.91 13.03
N LEU A 437 5.16 -16.71 12.19
CA LEU A 437 6.56 -16.60 12.60
C LEU A 437 6.80 -15.30 13.38
N PRO A 438 7.68 -15.32 14.40
CA PRO A 438 8.24 -14.10 14.95
C PRO A 438 9.05 -13.38 13.86
N LEU A 439 9.05 -12.05 13.93
CA LEU A 439 9.81 -11.16 13.04
C LEU A 439 11.32 -11.38 13.16
#